data_AF-A0YZE0-F1
#
_entry.id   AF-A0YZE0-F1
#
_cell.length_a   1.000
_cell.length_b   1.000
_cell.length_c   1.000
_cell.angle_alpha   90.00
_cell.angle_beta   90.00
_cell.angle_gamma   90.00
#
_symmetry.space_group_name_H-M   'P 1'
#
loop_
_entity.id
_entity.type
_entity.pdbx_description
1 polymer ?
#
loop_
_entity_poly.entity_id
_entity_poly.type
_entity_poly.pdbx_seq_one_letter_code
_entity_poly.pdbx_strand_id
1 'polypeptide(L)'
;MTNNLPISVIFADEFEKELYRLSKKYRNIRKDVEPIIEQLQEKRLLGDRLAGFGSNLYVYKVRVKNSNIKKGKSGGYRIIYLLESETSILLLTIYSKSDQADIAV
;
A
#
# COMPACT_ATOMS: atom_id res chain seq x y z
N MET A 1 -10.73 27.76 -11.19
CA MET A 1 -10.42 27.27 -9.83
C MET A 1 -10.59 25.76 -9.85
N THR A 2 -9.56 24.99 -10.17
CA THR A 2 -9.64 23.52 -10.02
C THR A 2 -9.59 23.23 -8.53
N ASN A 3 -10.70 22.73 -7.98
CA ASN A 3 -10.77 22.28 -6.59
C ASN A 3 -9.79 21.11 -6.41
N ASN A 4 -8.57 21.42 -5.97
CA ASN A 4 -7.52 20.45 -5.72
C ASN A 4 -7.69 19.82 -4.34
N LEU A 5 -8.84 19.17 -4.10
CA LEU A 5 -9.00 18.39 -2.88
C LEU A 5 -8.12 17.14 -2.97
N PRO A 6 -7.35 16.82 -1.91
CA PRO A 6 -6.56 15.60 -1.83
C PRO A 6 -7.47 14.37 -1.85
N ILE A 7 -6.94 13.24 -2.33
CA ILE A 7 -7.63 11.95 -2.23
C ILE A 7 -7.74 11.54 -0.76
N SER A 8 -8.92 11.07 -0.35
CA SER A 8 -9.10 10.42 0.94
C SER A 8 -8.48 9.03 0.91
N VAL A 9 -7.50 8.79 1.78
CA VAL A 9 -6.88 7.47 1.95
C VAL A 9 -7.40 6.88 3.26
N ILE A 10 -8.14 5.77 3.14
CA ILE A 10 -8.78 5.07 4.25
C ILE A 10 -8.03 3.76 4.49
N PHE A 11 -7.91 3.33 5.74
CA PHE A 11 -7.28 2.06 6.09
C PHE A 11 -8.36 1.04 6.43
N ALA A 12 -8.29 -0.14 5.83
CA ALA A 12 -9.08 -1.28 6.28
C ALA A 12 -8.52 -1.82 7.61
N ASP A 13 -9.37 -2.44 8.42
CA ASP A 13 -8.99 -3.03 9.71
C ASP A 13 -7.79 -3.99 9.57
N GLU A 14 -7.77 -4.80 8.51
CA GLU A 14 -6.68 -5.75 8.24
C GLU A 14 -5.37 -5.02 7.90
N PHE A 15 -5.42 -3.88 7.20
CA PHE A 15 -4.25 -3.06 6.94
C PHE A 15 -3.67 -2.50 8.24
N GLU A 16 -4.51 -1.93 9.12
CA GLU A 16 -4.07 -1.38 10.40
C GLU A 16 -3.45 -2.45 11.30
N LYS A 17 -4.10 -3.61 11.38
CA LYS A 17 -3.64 -4.77 12.14
C LYS A 17 -2.28 -5.27 11.65
N GLU A 18 -2.11 -5.45 10.34
CA GLU A 18 -0.84 -5.92 9.79
C GLU A 18 0.26 -4.87 9.87
N LEU A 19 -0.07 -3.59 9.68
CA LEU A 19 0.88 -2.49 9.88
C LEU A 19 1.37 -2.47 11.34
N TYR A 20 0.46 -2.60 12.30
CA TYR A 20 0.80 -2.69 13.72
C TYR A 20 1.68 -3.91 14.02
N ARG A 21 1.33 -5.10 13.51
CA ARG A 21 2.14 -6.32 13.67
C ARG A 21 3.55 -6.14 13.11
N LEU A 22 3.67 -5.59 11.91
CA LEU A 22 4.95 -5.35 11.26
C LEU A 22 5.77 -4.26 11.97
N SER A 23 5.13 -3.24 12.55
CA SER A 23 5.81 -2.18 13.30
C SER A 23 6.59 -2.68 14.51
N LYS A 24 6.13 -3.78 15.13
CA LYS A 24 6.84 -4.43 16.23
C LYS A 24 8.18 -5.03 15.78
N LYS A 25 8.29 -5.44 14.52
CA LYS A 25 9.47 -6.07 13.93
C LYS A 25 10.36 -5.06 13.20
N TYR A 26 9.76 -4.11 12.49
CA TYR A 26 10.43 -3.20 11.58
C TYR A 26 10.25 -1.75 12.05
N ARG A 27 11.22 -1.26 12.83
CA ARG A 27 11.16 0.05 13.50
C ARG A 27 11.00 1.24 12.55
N ASN A 28 11.37 1.10 11.27
CA ASN A 28 11.27 2.17 10.28
C ASN A 28 10.01 2.05 9.40
N ILE A 29 9.10 1.10 9.64
CA ILE A 29 7.96 0.88 8.74
C ILE A 29 7.12 2.14 8.52
N ARG A 30 6.92 2.97 9.56
CA ARG A 30 6.20 4.24 9.42
C ARG A 30 6.90 5.15 8.42
N LYS A 31 8.22 5.34 8.56
CA LYS A 31 9.04 6.15 7.64
C LYS A 31 9.07 5.58 6.22
N ASP A 32 9.00 4.25 6.08
CA ASP A 32 8.99 3.59 4.77
C ASP A 32 7.63 3.72 4.07
N VAL A 33 6.52 3.71 4.81
CA VAL A 33 5.14 3.69 4.29
C VAL A 33 4.53 5.08 4.13
N GLU A 34 4.86 6.03 5.01
CA GLU A 34 4.32 7.41 4.99
C GLU A 34 4.47 8.11 3.62
N PRO A 35 5.64 8.05 2.93
CA PRO A 35 5.77 8.64 1.60
C PRO A 35 4.86 8.02 0.54
N ILE A 36 4.40 6.78 0.74
CA ILE A 36 3.45 6.13 -0.17
C ILE A 36 2.07 6.73 0.04
N ILE A 37 1.65 6.91 1.29
CA ILE A 37 0.35 7.48 1.64
C ILE A 37 0.26 8.92 1.12
N GLU A 38 1.29 9.74 1.33
CA GLU A 38 1.35 11.12 0.84
C GLU A 38 1.20 11.19 -0.69
N GLN A 39 1.92 10.34 -1.43
CA GLN A 39 1.80 10.29 -2.89
C GLN A 39 0.42 9.85 -3.37
N LEU A 40 -0.23 8.90 -2.67
CA LEU A 40 -1.61 8.49 -2.98
C LEU A 40 -2.58 9.66 -2.74
N GLN A 41 -2.40 10.44 -1.67
CA GLN A 41 -3.19 11.65 -1.40
C GLN A 41 -2.99 12.74 -2.48
N GLU A 42 -1.81 12.82 -3.07
CA GLU A 42 -1.46 13.70 -4.21
C GLU A 42 -2.00 13.22 -5.57
N LYS A 43 -2.97 12.28 -5.60
CA LYS A 43 -3.55 11.71 -6.83
C LYS A 43 -2.56 10.92 -7.70
N ARG A 44 -1.44 10.45 -7.13
CA ARG A 44 -0.54 9.55 -7.85
C ARG A 44 -0.96 8.11 -7.59
N LEU A 45 -1.44 7.42 -8.63
CA LEU A 45 -1.61 5.98 -8.56
C LEU A 45 -0.23 5.32 -8.60
N LEU A 46 0.05 4.45 -7.63
CA LEU A 46 1.35 3.80 -7.46
C LEU A 46 1.23 2.29 -7.66
N GLY A 47 2.29 1.69 -8.21
CA GLY A 47 2.41 0.25 -8.31
C GLY A 47 1.67 -0.35 -9.51
N ASP A 48 1.55 -1.67 -9.49
CA ASP A 48 1.04 -2.45 -10.61
C ASP A 48 -0.43 -2.81 -10.39
N ARG A 49 -1.28 -2.62 -11.41
CA ARG A 49 -2.67 -3.08 -11.38
C ARG A 49 -2.72 -4.61 -11.31
N LEU A 50 -3.47 -5.16 -10.36
CA LEU A 50 -3.69 -6.60 -10.25
C LEU A 50 -4.82 -7.03 -11.19
N ALA A 51 -4.59 -8.12 -11.91
CA ALA A 51 -5.60 -8.79 -12.73
C ALA A 51 -6.42 -9.79 -11.87
N GLY A 52 -7.51 -10.31 -12.43
CA GLY A 52 -8.33 -11.35 -11.79
C GLY A 52 -9.56 -10.85 -11.03
N PHE A 53 -9.68 -9.53 -10.78
CA PHE A 53 -10.81 -8.92 -10.06
C PHE A 53 -11.93 -8.39 -10.97
N GLY A 54 -11.92 -8.75 -12.26
CA GLY A 54 -12.85 -8.22 -13.27
C GLY A 54 -12.52 -6.79 -13.72
N SER A 55 -13.36 -6.24 -14.61
CA SER A 55 -13.14 -4.92 -15.21
C SER A 55 -13.46 -3.75 -14.27
N ASN A 56 -14.31 -3.98 -13.27
CA ASN A 56 -14.92 -2.93 -12.46
C ASN A 56 -14.18 -2.68 -11.14
N LEU A 57 -13.26 -3.56 -10.75
CA LEU A 57 -12.41 -3.39 -9.58
C LEU A 57 -11.00 -2.98 -10.00
N TYR A 58 -10.51 -1.93 -9.35
CA TYR A 58 -9.21 -1.33 -9.63
C TYR A 58 -8.29 -1.53 -8.44
N VAL A 59 -7.75 -2.74 -8.33
CA VAL A 59 -6.83 -3.12 -7.25
C VAL A 59 -5.39 -2.96 -7.71
N TYR A 60 -4.56 -2.36 -6.87
CA TYR A 60 -3.15 -2.07 -7.16
C TYR A 60 -2.23 -2.65 -6.10
N LYS A 61 -0.98 -2.94 -6.49
CA LYS A 61 0.07 -3.44 -5.61
C LYS A 61 1.31 -2.55 -5.68
N VAL A 62 1.63 -1.90 -4.57
CA VAL A 62 2.81 -1.05 -4.43
C VAL A 62 3.96 -1.82 -3.78
N ARG A 63 5.15 -1.74 -4.38
CA ARG A 63 6.39 -2.33 -3.83
C ARG A 63 7.16 -1.27 -3.05
N VAL A 64 7.17 -1.40 -1.73
CA VAL A 64 7.83 -0.45 -0.82
C VAL A 64 9.14 -1.05 -0.33
N LYS A 65 10.21 -0.25 -0.33
CA LYS A 65 11.48 -0.70 0.24
C LYS A 65 11.33 -0.81 1.76
N ASN A 66 11.76 -1.92 2.34
CA ASN A 66 11.92 -2.05 3.78
C ASN A 66 13.35 -1.61 4.14
N SER A 67 13.50 -0.48 4.82
CA SER A 67 14.81 0.06 5.18
C SER A 67 15.47 -0.67 6.35
N ASN A 68 14.75 -1.53 7.08
CA ASN A 68 15.30 -2.34 8.17
C ASN A 68 16.01 -3.60 7.68
N ILE A 69 15.97 -3.94 6.38
CA ILE A 69 16.62 -5.13 5.81
C ILE A 69 17.64 -4.76 4.73
N LYS A 70 18.69 -5.59 4.58
CA LYS A 70 19.72 -5.43 3.51
C LYS A 70 19.24 -6.01 2.17
N LYS A 71 18.00 -5.71 1.77
CA LYS A 71 17.40 -6.13 0.49
C LYS A 71 16.77 -4.92 -0.19
N GLY A 72 16.69 -4.99 -1.52
CA GLY A 72 15.94 -3.99 -2.31
C GLY A 72 14.41 -4.16 -2.16
N LYS A 73 13.65 -3.45 -3.01
CA LYS A 73 12.18 -3.52 -3.06
C LYS A 73 11.63 -4.96 -3.18
N SER A 74 12.40 -5.88 -3.75
CA SER A 74 12.01 -7.29 -3.89
C SER A 74 11.72 -7.99 -2.56
N GLY A 75 12.49 -7.68 -1.52
CA GLY A 75 12.29 -8.21 -0.16
C GLY A 75 11.49 -7.30 0.77
N GLY A 76 11.08 -6.13 0.28
CA GLY A 76 10.37 -5.14 1.08
C GLY A 76 8.88 -5.43 1.28
N TYR A 77 8.11 -4.38 1.56
CA TYR A 77 6.68 -4.49 1.77
C TYR A 77 5.91 -4.47 0.46
N ARG A 78 4.72 -5.06 0.50
CA ARG A 78 3.69 -4.97 -0.54
C ARG A 78 2.46 -4.38 0.11
N ILE A 79 2.04 -3.22 -0.38
CA ILE A 79 0.76 -2.60 -0.02
C ILE A 79 -0.21 -2.93 -1.14
N ILE A 80 -1.38 -3.42 -0.79
CA ILE A 80 -2.48 -3.63 -1.72
C ILE A 80 -3.55 -2.59 -1.40
N TYR A 81 -4.04 -1.88 -2.42
CA TYR A 81 -5.11 -0.91 -2.26
C TYR A 81 -6.15 -1.02 -3.37
N LEU A 82 -7.37 -0.62 -3.06
CA LEU A 82 -8.48 -0.47 -3.99
C LEU A 82 -8.68 1.02 -4.29
N LEU A 83 -8.77 1.36 -5.57
CA LEU A 83 -9.27 2.66 -6.00
C LEU A 83 -10.81 2.59 -6.01
N GLU A 84 -11.44 3.12 -4.96
CA GLU A 84 -12.90 3.08 -4.79
C GLU A 84 -13.59 4.13 -5.67
N SER A 85 -12.96 5.29 -5.83
CA SER A 85 -13.43 6.37 -6.69
C SER A 85 -12.28 7.29 -7.09
N GLU A 86 -12.55 8.32 -7.90
CA GLU A 86 -11.56 9.36 -8.25
C GLU A 86 -11.03 10.15 -7.04
N THR A 87 -11.71 10.05 -5.90
CA THR A 87 -11.41 10.82 -4.68
C THR A 87 -11.15 9.95 -3.46
N SER A 88 -11.19 8.62 -3.58
CA SER A 88 -11.04 7.71 -2.46
C SER A 88 -10.25 6.45 -2.78
N ILE A 89 -9.31 6.13 -1.90
CA ILE A 89 -8.48 4.93 -1.94
C ILE A 89 -8.59 4.19 -0.60
N LEU A 90 -8.84 2.89 -0.67
CA LEU A 90 -8.85 2.00 0.49
C LEU A 90 -7.58 1.15 0.52
N LEU A 91 -6.74 1.33 1.52
CA LEU A 91 -5.60 0.44 1.78
C LEU A 91 -6.12 -0.86 2.39
N LEU A 92 -6.05 -1.95 1.62
CA LEU A 92 -6.64 -3.24 1.98
C LEU A 92 -5.75 -4.04 2.94
N THR A 93 -4.46 -4.16 2.63
CA THR A 93 -3.51 -4.89 3.47
C THR A 93 -2.07 -4.50 3.15
N ILE A 94 -1.16 -4.77 4.09
CA ILE A 94 0.28 -4.63 3.93
C ILE A 94 0.97 -5.90 4.42
N TYR A 95 1.97 -6.37 3.68
CA TYR A 95 2.81 -7.46 4.13
C TYR A 95 4.28 -7.29 3.75
N SER A 96 5.18 -7.87 4.56
CA SER A 96 6.61 -7.99 4.23
C SER A 96 6.86 -9.28 3.45
N LYS A 97 7.41 -9.20 2.23
CA LYS A 97 7.77 -10.43 1.48
C LYS A 97 8.96 -11.18 2.05
N SER A 98 9.70 -10.54 2.96
CA SER A 98 10.71 -11.25 3.74
C SER A 98 10.09 -12.14 4.84
N ASP A 99 8.81 -11.92 5.18
CA ASP A 99 8.11 -12.69 6.22
C ASP A 99 7.14 -13.73 5.67
N GLN A 100 6.62 -13.51 4.45
CA GLN A 100 5.66 -14.39 3.81
C GLN A 100 5.90 -14.48 2.30
N ALA A 101 5.49 -15.60 1.71
CA ALA A 101 5.45 -15.76 0.26
C ALA A 101 4.44 -14.79 -0.38
N ASP A 102 4.47 -14.62 -1.70
CA ASP A 102 3.52 -13.74 -2.37
C ASP A 102 2.08 -14.25 -2.11
N ILE A 103 1.17 -13.32 -1.78
CA ILE A 103 -0.25 -13.61 -1.73
C ILE A 103 -0.70 -13.94 -3.16
N ALA A 104 -1.09 -15.19 -3.40
CA ALA A 104 -1.69 -15.60 -4.65
C ALA A 104 -3.09 -14.97 -4.74
N VAL A 105 -3.35 -14.31 -5.86
CA VAL A 105 -4.68 -13.83 -6.27
C VAL A 105 -5.21 -14.80 -7.30
#